data_AF-A0A530K9D1-F1
#
_entry.id   AF-A0A530K9D1-F1
#
_cell.length_a   1.000
_cell.length_b   1.000
_cell.length_c   1.000
_cell.angle_alpha   90.00
_cell.angle_beta   90.00
_cell.angle_gamma   90.00
#
_symmetry.space_group_name_H-M   'P 1'
#
loop_
_entity.id
_entity.type
_entity.pdbx_description
1 polymer ?
#
loop_
_entity_poly.entity_id
_entity_poly.type
_entity_poly.pdbx_seq_one_letter_code
_entity_poly.pdbx_strand_id
1 'polypeptide(L)' 'SERIRTYNFPQGRVTDHRINLTLYKLDRVMMGELDEIIDALIADHQSKLLADIGIDG' A
#
# COMPACT_ATOMS: atom_id res chain seq x y z
N SER A 1 -5.58 15.32 -8.95
CA SER A 1 -4.97 14.95 -7.66
C SER A 1 -5.42 13.54 -7.35
N GLU A 2 -4.51 12.56 -7.43
CA GLU A 2 -4.82 11.17 -7.13
C GLU A 2 -4.82 10.95 -5.61
N ARG A 3 -5.84 10.25 -5.10
CA ARG A 3 -5.91 9.94 -3.67
C ARG A 3 -4.94 8.79 -3.38
N ILE A 4 -3.98 9.00 -2.50
CA ILE A 4 -3.00 7.96 -2.13
C ILE A 4 -3.67 6.84 -1.33
N ARG A 5 -4.57 7.18 -0.39
CA ARG A 5 -5.30 6.22 0.43
C ARG A 5 -6.77 6.60 0.63
N THR A 6 -7.61 5.58 0.79
CA THR A 6 -8.99 5.70 1.25
C THR A 6 -9.14 4.93 2.56
N TYR A 7 -9.59 5.60 3.63
CA TYR A 7 -9.97 4.98 4.89
C TYR A 7 -11.51 4.91 4.95
N ASN A 8 -12.07 3.71 5.06
CA ASN A 8 -13.51 3.46 5.11
C ASN A 8 -13.89 2.86 6.47
N PHE A 9 -14.33 3.74 7.37
CA PHE A 9 -14.73 3.38 8.73
C PHE A 9 -15.93 2.42 8.79
N PRO A 10 -17.05 2.66 8.07
CA PRO A 10 -18.18 1.72 8.07
C PRO A 10 -17.82 0.29 7.68
N GLN A 11 -16.82 0.11 6.81
CA GLN A 11 -16.39 -1.21 6.33
C GLN A 11 -15.07 -1.68 6.97
N GLY A 12 -14.54 -0.93 7.95
CA GLY A 12 -13.32 -1.28 8.68
C GLY A 12 -12.09 -1.48 7.81
N ARG A 13 -11.99 -0.81 6.64
CA ARG A 13 -10.89 -1.01 5.69
C ARG A 13 -10.09 0.23 5.36
N VAL A 14 -8.85 0.02 4.98
CA VAL A 14 -7.99 1.00 4.30
C VAL A 14 -7.58 0.45 2.94
N THR A 15 -7.61 1.31 1.93
CA THR A 15 -7.13 1.00 0.58
C THR A 15 -6.01 1.97 0.22
N ASP A 16 -4.85 1.45 -0.18
CA ASP A 16 -3.73 2.22 -0.75
C ASP A 16 -3.76 2.07 -2.28
N HIS A 17 -4.00 3.18 -2.98
CA HIS A 17 -4.19 3.19 -4.44
C HIS A 17 -2.89 3.15 -5.21
N ARG A 18 -1.74 3.42 -4.59
CA ARG A 18 -0.44 3.34 -5.27
C ARG A 18 -0.12 1.93 -5.75
N ILE A 19 -0.61 0.94 -5.02
CA ILE A 19 -0.33 -0.49 -5.22
C ILE A 19 -1.61 -1.35 -5.22
N ASN A 20 -2.78 -0.72 -5.24
CA ASN A 20 -4.09 -1.39 -5.13
C ASN A 20 -4.22 -2.35 -3.94
N LEU A 21 -3.59 -2.02 -2.81
CA LEU A 21 -3.66 -2.81 -1.57
C LEU A 21 -4.92 -2.45 -0.80
N THR A 22 -5.68 -3.45 -0.35
CA THR A 22 -6.81 -3.25 0.57
C THR A 22 -6.65 -4.12 1.81
N LEU A 23 -6.71 -3.48 2.99
CA LEU A 23 -6.60 -4.13 4.29
C LEU A 23 -7.88 -3.92 5.10
N TYR A 24 -8.48 -5.01 5.59
CA TYR A 24 -9.68 -5.01 6.45
C TYR A 24 -9.33 -4.95 7.93
N LYS A 25 -8.41 -4.04 8.28
CA LYS A 25 -7.90 -3.87 9.65
C LYS A 25 -7.66 -2.40 9.96
N LEU A 26 -8.63 -1.56 9.58
CA LEU A 26 -8.54 -0.12 9.77
C LEU A 26 -8.23 0.25 11.22
N ASP A 27 -8.88 -0.39 12.19
CA ASP A 27 -8.69 -0.07 13.61
C ASP A 27 -7.22 -0.23 14.04
N ARG A 28 -6.56 -1.32 13.61
CA ARG A 28 -5.13 -1.57 13.88
C ARG A 28 -4.23 -0.54 13.23
N VAL A 29 -4.52 -0.22 11.97
CA VAL A 29 -3.81 0.82 11.21
C VAL A 29 -3.93 2.18 11.91
N MET A 30 -5.11 2.50 12.43
CA MET A 30 -5.35 3.74 13.19
C MET A 30 -4.68 3.73 14.58
N MET A 31 -4.43 2.55 15.16
CA MET A 31 -3.63 2.37 16.37
C MET A 31 -2.12 2.42 16.12
N GLY A 32 -1.68 2.56 14.87
CA GLY A 32 -0.27 2.72 14.49
C GLY A 32 0.39 1.45 13.94
N GLU A 33 -0.34 0.33 13.79
CA GLU A 33 0.16 -0.87 13.12
C GLU A 33 0.25 -0.63 11.60
N LEU A 34 1.31 0.07 11.18
CA LEU A 34 1.53 0.49 9.78
C LEU A 34 2.51 -0.41 9.02
N ASP A 35 3.20 -1.32 9.70
CA ASP A 35 4.28 -2.14 9.13
C ASP A 35 3.85 -2.85 7.85
N GLU A 36 2.69 -3.49 7.85
CA GLU A 36 2.19 -4.20 6.66
C GLU A 36 1.92 -3.29 5.46
N ILE A 37 1.48 -2.05 5.68
CA ILE A 37 1.30 -1.08 4.59
C ILE A 37 2.66 -0.64 4.06
N ILE A 38 3.62 -0.41 4.96
CA ILE A 38 4.96 0.06 4.60
C ILE A 38 5.71 -1.04 3.83
N ASP A 39 5.70 -2.26 4.33
CA ASP A 39 6.38 -3.40 3.73
C ASP A 39 5.83 -3.69 2.32
N ALA A 40 4.51 -3.64 2.14
CA ALA A 40 3.89 -3.83 0.83
C ALA A 40 4.31 -2.74 -0.17
N LEU A 41 4.43 -1.49 0.28
CA LEU A 41 4.89 -0.38 -0.57
C LEU A 41 6.37 -0.52 -0.94
N ILE A 42 7.21 -0.94 0.01
CA ILE A 42 8.63 -1.19 -0.25
C ILE A 42 8.80 -2.33 -1.25
N ALA A 43 8.08 -3.43 -1.07
CA ALA A 43 8.15 -4.59 -1.96
C ALA A 43 7.71 -4.23 -3.40
N ASP A 44 6.61 -3.49 -3.55
CA ASP A 44 6.17 -2.99 -4.86
C ASP A 44 7.22 -2.06 -5.51
N HIS A 45 7.80 -1.14 -4.74
CA HIS A 45 8.83 -0.25 -5.24
C HIS A 45 10.09 -1.01 -5.70
N GLN A 46 10.55 -1.98 -4.92
CA GLN A 46 11.69 -2.84 -5.28
C GLN A 46 11.40 -3.66 -6.54
N SER A 47 10.18 -4.22 -6.66
CA SER A 47 9.78 -4.97 -7.85
C SER A 47 9.78 -4.09 -9.10
N LYS A 48 9.34 -2.83 -9.00
CA LYS A 48 9.37 -1.86 -10.11
C LYS A 48 10.80 -1.52 -10.52
N LEU A 49 11.69 -1.25 -9.57
CA LEU A 49 13.11 -0.99 -9.85
C LEU A 49 13.78 -2.18 -10.55
N LEU A 50 13.51 -3.41 -10.10
CA LEU A 50 14.05 -4.61 -10.74
C LEU A 50 13.52 -4.80 -12.16
N ALA A 51 12.24 -4.51 -12.39
CA ALA A 51 11.63 -4.56 -13.72
C ALA A 51 12.27 -3.52 -14.66
N ASP A 52 12.45 -2.29 -14.21
CA ASP A 52 13.06 -1.21 -15.00
C ASP A 52 14.51 -1.56 -15.38
N ILE A 53 15.31 -2.08 -14.43
CA ILE A 53 16.69 -2.53 -14.69
C ILE A 53 16.75 -3.66 -15.72
N GLY A 54 15.77 -4.58 -15.71
CA GLY A 54 15.70 -5.70 -16.63
C GLY A 54 15.27 -5.36 -18.05
N ILE A 55 14.75 -4.15 -18.28
CA ILE A 55 14.29 -3.67 -19.60
C ILE A 55 15.40 -2.90 -20.34
N ASP A 56 16.36 -2.33 -19.60
CA ASP A 56 17.50 -1.58 -20.15
C ASP A 56 18.75 -2.47 -20.45
N GLY A 57 18.62 -3.80 -20.35
CA GLY A 57 19.71 -4.78 -20.52
C GLY A 57 19.64 -5.61 -21.79
#